data_AF-A0A1Y4U693-F1
#
_entry.id   AF-A0A1Y4U693-F1
#
_cell.length_a   1.000
_cell.length_b   1.000
_cell.length_c   1.000
_cell.angle_alpha   90.00
_cell.angle_beta   90.00
_cell.angle_gamma   90.00
#
_symmetry.space_group_name_H-M   'P 1'
#
loop_
_entity.id
_entity.type
_entity.pdbx_description
1 polymer ?
#
loop_
_entity_poly.entity_id
_entity_poly.type
_entity_poly.pdbx_seq_one_letter_code
_entity_poly.pdbx_strand_id
1 'polypeptide(L)'
;MEKKRFAIISALFRLSKIIGRSRKLAESLASGKVEDEAGNKDICKSIRREMKTVPALLNEVREYIAEHDDKELAHQFVRLHGDAKRLHGLCSAYLQDLGKEALYAGIVYTSIEVISQYFFPDGNEQEKVRPMTRIEATDCIDAIRTAIRKCTAKTDVNKGKEYIGEEAYALLADMDKDKIEAVKEYITNANDKDLARLLTEDFAKAVHLSMVFQDGNTKTQLAGIKMFHIALSMGYVKRNILHEDATESEVKTIPTPMAGFTATDTVQGGAFSTTAQVPVLRLYQFLTTFTVQSGPDKGKPVLDGNAVPDKDFIRAVMRADYSTAYQNCVKGKMRCVITQLSKAYFKEWKEYRTAAARSIGLTAESLAKYNVEKPFISRLKELLPMIK
;
A
#
# COMPACT_ATOMS: atom_id res chain seq x y z
N MET A 1 -3.02 17.16 -11.80
CA MET A 1 -2.22 16.18 -11.03
C MET A 1 -0.72 16.33 -11.28
N GLU A 2 -0.27 16.46 -12.54
CA GLU A 2 1.16 16.51 -12.90
C GLU A 2 1.97 17.64 -12.24
N LYS A 3 1.43 18.87 -12.13
CA LYS A 3 2.13 20.00 -11.48
C LYS A 3 2.41 19.76 -9.99
N LYS A 4 1.45 19.15 -9.27
CA LYS A 4 1.63 18.79 -7.86
C LYS A 4 2.65 17.67 -7.73
N ARG A 5 2.52 16.59 -8.52
CA ARG A 5 3.49 15.49 -8.54
C ARG A 5 4.92 15.96 -8.81
N PHE A 6 5.11 16.86 -9.78
CA PHE A 6 6.43 17.42 -10.11
C PHE A 6 7.04 18.23 -8.95
N ALA A 7 6.22 19.02 -8.24
CA ALA A 7 6.67 19.74 -7.05
C ALA A 7 7.14 18.76 -5.96
N ILE A 8 6.42 17.66 -5.75
CA ILE A 8 6.78 16.63 -4.77
C ILE A 8 8.05 15.88 -5.16
N ILE A 9 8.23 15.53 -6.44
CA ILE A 9 9.49 14.96 -6.94
C ILE A 9 10.66 15.92 -6.68
N SER A 10 10.45 17.22 -6.90
CA SER A 10 11.46 18.25 -6.59
C SER A 10 11.75 18.34 -5.10
N ALA A 11 10.73 18.23 -4.24
CA ALA A 11 10.88 18.20 -2.78
C ALA A 11 11.70 16.97 -2.35
N LEU A 12 11.38 15.78 -2.88
CA LEU A 12 12.12 14.55 -2.63
C LEU A 12 13.59 14.64 -3.07
N PHE A 13 13.86 15.24 -4.23
CA PHE A 13 15.23 15.46 -4.70
C PHE A 13 16.02 16.41 -3.80
N ARG A 14 15.38 17.48 -3.30
CA ARG A 14 15.98 18.38 -2.32
C ARG A 14 16.27 17.66 -1.00
N LEU A 15 15.32 16.85 -0.52
CA LEU A 15 15.49 16.03 0.68
C LEU A 15 16.68 15.08 0.55
N SER A 16 16.76 14.34 -0.57
CA SER A 16 17.90 13.47 -0.89
C SER A 16 19.24 14.21 -0.83
N LYS A 17 19.31 15.39 -1.44
CA LYS A 17 20.53 16.21 -1.47
C LYS A 17 20.95 16.69 -0.08
N ILE A 18 20.00 17.14 0.73
CA ILE A 18 20.24 17.59 2.11
C ILE A 18 20.75 16.43 2.97
N ILE A 19 20.09 15.27 2.91
CA ILE A 19 20.48 14.08 3.66
C ILE A 19 21.88 13.63 3.23
N GLY A 20 22.15 13.52 1.93
CA GLY A 20 23.45 13.10 1.42
C GLY A 20 24.60 14.04 1.79
N ARG A 21 24.37 15.37 1.73
CA ARG A 21 25.36 16.38 2.15
C ARG A 21 25.62 16.32 3.66
N SER A 22 24.55 16.32 4.44
CA SER A 22 24.62 16.26 5.91
C SER A 22 25.32 14.99 6.37
N ARG A 23 25.07 13.85 5.70
CA ARG A 23 25.75 12.58 5.96
C ARG A 23 27.26 12.67 5.72
N LYS A 24 27.70 13.26 4.60
CA LYS A 24 29.14 13.46 4.30
C LYS A 24 29.82 14.40 5.31
N LEU A 25 29.11 15.43 5.77
CA LEU A 25 29.59 16.33 6.82
C LEU A 25 29.73 15.58 8.15
N ALA A 26 28.72 14.80 8.54
CA ALA A 26 28.74 14.02 9.76
C ALA A 26 29.78 12.88 9.73
N GLU A 27 30.07 12.29 8.57
CA GLU A 27 31.18 11.35 8.36
C GLU A 27 32.54 12.02 8.59
N SER A 28 32.72 13.25 8.09
CA SER A 28 33.95 14.03 8.30
C SER A 28 34.16 14.33 9.78
N LEU A 29 33.08 14.66 10.49
CA LEU A 29 33.07 14.87 11.94
C LEU A 29 33.46 13.60 12.69
N ALA A 30 32.85 12.45 12.36
CA ALA A 30 33.11 11.18 13.01
C ALA A 30 34.51 10.60 12.71
N SER A 31 35.10 10.93 11.56
CA SER A 31 36.44 10.46 11.18
C SER A 31 37.58 11.30 11.77
N GLY A 32 37.29 12.37 12.51
CA GLY A 32 38.31 13.23 13.12
C GLY A 32 39.20 13.94 12.10
N LYS A 33 38.72 14.10 10.85
CA LYS A 33 39.48 14.76 9.76
C LYS A 33 39.72 16.25 9.99
N VAL A 34 39.10 16.82 11.02
CA VAL A 34 39.29 18.20 11.45
C VAL A 34 40.01 18.17 12.79
N GLU A 35 41.22 18.70 12.81
CA GLU A 35 42.17 18.57 13.93
C GLU A 35 41.84 19.52 15.11
N ASP A 36 40.89 20.45 14.95
CA ASP A 36 40.52 21.43 15.97
C ASP A 36 39.02 21.45 16.35
N GLU A 37 38.74 21.87 17.60
CA GLU A 37 37.39 21.95 18.17
C GLU A 37 36.50 22.99 17.44
N ALA A 38 37.14 24.03 16.87
CA ALA A 38 36.47 25.09 16.11
C ALA A 38 35.86 24.56 14.81
N GLY A 39 36.61 23.77 14.04
CA GLY A 39 36.12 23.21 12.78
C GLY A 39 35.05 22.13 12.98
N ASN A 40 35.11 21.34 14.06
CA ASN A 40 34.02 20.43 14.44
C ASN A 40 32.71 21.19 14.70
N LYS A 41 32.80 22.33 15.41
CA LYS A 41 31.65 23.20 15.67
C LYS A 41 31.08 23.82 14.40
N ASP A 42 31.92 24.15 13.42
CA ASP A 42 31.49 24.68 12.13
C ASP A 42 30.85 23.63 11.22
N ILE A 43 31.32 22.38 11.27
CA ILE A 43 30.62 21.25 10.65
C ILE A 43 29.22 21.10 11.26
N CYS A 44 29.10 21.10 12.59
CA CYS A 44 27.80 21.02 13.27
C CYS A 44 26.87 22.17 12.88
N LYS A 45 27.37 23.42 12.78
CA LYS A 45 26.58 24.56 12.27
C LYS A 45 26.10 24.33 10.83
N SER A 46 26.94 23.77 9.98
CA SER A 46 26.61 23.51 8.57
C SER A 46 25.52 22.45 8.44
N ILE A 47 25.60 21.36 9.21
CA ILE A 47 24.57 20.32 9.27
C ILE A 47 23.24 20.92 9.74
N ARG A 48 23.22 21.70 10.83
CA ARG A 48 22.01 22.38 11.33
C ARG A 48 21.34 23.26 10.28
N ARG A 49 22.14 24.00 9.50
CA ARG A 49 21.65 24.89 8.44
C ARG A 49 21.02 24.10 7.29
N GLU A 50 21.70 23.06 6.81
CA GLU A 50 21.22 22.20 5.72
C GLU A 50 19.93 21.47 6.12
N MET A 51 19.86 20.91 7.34
CA MET A 51 18.73 20.10 7.79
C MET A 51 17.49 20.90 8.22
N LYS A 52 17.57 22.23 8.30
CA LYS A 52 16.46 23.09 8.75
C LYS A 52 15.16 22.89 7.97
N THR A 53 15.24 22.56 6.69
CA THR A 53 14.06 22.41 5.80
C THR A 53 13.56 20.97 5.70
N VAL A 54 14.24 20.00 6.33
CA VAL A 54 13.88 18.57 6.27
C VAL A 54 12.44 18.31 6.70
N PRO A 55 11.94 18.83 7.84
CA PRO A 55 10.57 18.56 8.28
C PRO A 55 9.51 19.00 7.25
N ALA A 56 9.66 20.19 6.69
CA ALA A 56 8.73 20.72 5.69
C ALA A 56 8.71 19.88 4.41
N LEU A 57 9.90 19.53 3.88
CA LEU A 57 10.03 18.70 2.69
C LEU A 57 9.46 17.29 2.92
N LEU A 58 9.68 16.73 4.12
CA LEU A 58 9.16 15.42 4.49
C LEU A 58 7.63 15.43 4.56
N ASN A 59 7.02 16.49 5.10
CA ASN A 59 5.57 16.64 5.17
C ASN A 59 4.93 16.63 3.79
N GLU A 60 5.48 17.41 2.84
CA GLU A 60 5.00 17.45 1.46
C GLU A 60 5.01 16.04 0.82
N VAL A 61 6.10 15.29 1.02
CA VAL A 61 6.23 13.92 0.48
C VAL A 61 5.25 12.96 1.16
N ARG A 62 5.13 13.00 2.49
CA ARG A 62 4.23 12.14 3.28
C ARG A 62 2.77 12.35 2.89
N GLU A 63 2.33 13.61 2.82
CA GLU A 63 0.97 13.98 2.43
C GLU A 63 0.61 13.40 1.07
N TYR A 64 1.48 13.65 0.09
CA TYR A 64 1.25 13.21 -1.28
C TYR A 64 1.18 11.69 -1.38
N ILE A 65 2.10 10.98 -0.73
CA ILE A 65 2.13 9.52 -0.74
C ILE A 65 0.88 8.93 -0.10
N ALA A 66 0.44 9.46 1.05
CA ALA A 66 -0.77 8.98 1.73
C ALA A 66 -2.03 9.17 0.89
N GLU A 67 -2.14 10.31 0.21
CA GLU A 67 -3.29 10.65 -0.62
C GLU A 67 -3.30 9.89 -1.95
N HIS A 68 -2.15 9.76 -2.63
CA HIS A 68 -2.09 9.35 -4.04
C HIS A 68 -1.60 7.92 -4.30
N ASP A 69 -1.10 7.20 -3.30
CA ASP A 69 -0.58 5.82 -3.49
C ASP A 69 0.54 5.70 -4.54
N ASP A 70 1.34 6.77 -4.73
CA ASP A 70 2.35 6.82 -5.79
C ASP A 70 3.54 5.88 -5.49
N LYS A 71 3.44 4.65 -6.00
CA LYS A 71 4.46 3.59 -5.82
C LYS A 71 5.83 3.96 -6.38
N GLU A 72 5.87 4.72 -7.47
CA GLU A 72 7.14 5.11 -8.09
C GLU A 72 7.87 6.14 -7.21
N LEU A 73 7.14 7.14 -6.73
CA LEU A 73 7.66 8.12 -5.79
C LEU A 73 8.06 7.44 -4.46
N ALA A 74 7.24 6.52 -3.95
CA ALA A 74 7.55 5.73 -2.77
C ALA A 74 8.87 4.95 -2.96
N HIS A 75 9.06 4.28 -4.10
CA HIS A 75 10.30 3.57 -4.40
C HIS A 75 11.52 4.50 -4.40
N GLN A 76 11.39 5.71 -4.98
CA GLN A 76 12.46 6.70 -4.94
C GLN A 76 12.77 7.17 -3.52
N PHE A 77 11.73 7.34 -2.68
CA PHE A 77 11.92 7.73 -1.29
C PHE A 77 12.59 6.63 -0.47
N VAL A 78 12.24 5.36 -0.71
CA VAL A 78 12.85 4.20 -0.05
C VAL A 78 14.36 4.11 -0.29
N ARG A 79 14.87 4.56 -1.43
CA ARG A 79 16.31 4.60 -1.71
C ARG A 79 17.11 5.48 -0.76
N LEU A 80 16.46 6.41 -0.06
CA LEU A 80 17.11 7.26 0.95
C LEU A 80 17.29 6.57 2.31
N HIS A 81 16.72 5.36 2.51
CA HIS A 81 16.73 4.66 3.79
C HIS A 81 18.13 4.56 4.39
N GLY A 82 19.10 4.01 3.64
CA GLY A 82 20.46 3.77 4.14
C GLY A 82 21.17 5.07 4.53
N ASP A 83 21.01 6.12 3.72
CA ASP A 83 21.63 7.42 3.99
C ASP A 83 21.02 8.12 5.20
N ALA A 84 19.69 8.10 5.33
CA ALA A 84 18.98 8.69 6.46
C ALA A 84 19.27 7.95 7.76
N LYS A 85 19.24 6.61 7.75
CA LYS A 85 19.56 5.76 8.91
C LYS A 85 20.99 5.97 9.39
N ARG A 86 21.94 6.05 8.44
CA ARG A 86 23.34 6.30 8.78
C ARG A 86 23.58 7.72 9.28
N LEU A 87 22.93 8.73 8.69
CA LEU A 87 22.97 10.10 9.18
C LEU A 87 22.41 10.20 10.60
N HIS A 88 21.29 9.54 10.89
CA HIS A 88 20.74 9.49 12.24
C HIS A 88 21.75 8.93 13.25
N GLY A 89 22.40 7.80 12.93
CA GLY A 89 23.42 7.21 13.80
C GLY A 89 24.60 8.15 14.05
N LEU A 90 25.10 8.83 13.00
CA LEU A 90 26.19 9.80 13.11
C LEU A 90 25.79 11.01 13.96
N CYS A 91 24.65 11.63 13.71
CA CYS A 91 24.17 12.77 14.51
C CYS A 91 23.87 12.37 15.96
N SER A 92 23.41 11.14 16.20
CA SER A 92 23.13 10.63 17.55
C SER A 92 24.40 10.45 18.40
N ALA A 93 25.58 10.36 17.78
CA ALA A 93 26.84 10.38 18.52
C ALA A 93 27.17 11.78 19.08
N TYR A 94 26.52 12.84 18.58
CA TYR A 94 26.77 14.24 18.93
C TYR A 94 25.50 14.94 19.42
N LEU A 95 24.72 14.32 20.31
CA LEU A 95 23.41 14.83 20.76
C LEU A 95 23.44 16.26 21.33
N GLN A 96 24.55 16.67 21.94
CA GLN A 96 24.69 18.03 22.48
C GLN A 96 24.63 19.10 21.39
N ASP A 97 25.16 18.82 20.19
CA ASP A 97 25.22 19.77 19.08
C ASP A 97 24.20 19.50 17.96
N LEU A 98 23.83 18.23 17.77
CA LEU A 98 23.06 17.72 16.64
C LEU A 98 21.79 16.95 17.06
N GLY A 99 21.29 17.16 18.28
CA GLY A 99 20.12 16.46 18.80
C GLY A 99 18.88 16.59 17.91
N LYS A 100 18.58 17.80 17.40
CA LYS A 100 17.43 18.02 16.50
C LYS A 100 17.63 17.34 15.15
N GLU A 101 18.85 17.36 14.65
CA GLU A 101 19.25 16.79 13.37
C GLU A 101 19.21 15.26 13.41
N ALA A 102 19.63 14.67 14.53
CA ALA A 102 19.43 13.25 14.81
C ALA A 102 17.94 12.89 14.78
N LEU A 103 17.09 13.70 15.40
CA LEU A 103 15.64 13.51 15.37
C LEU A 103 15.06 13.64 13.96
N TYR A 104 15.44 14.66 13.18
CA TYR A 104 14.97 14.82 11.80
C TYR A 104 15.37 13.66 10.91
N ALA A 105 16.63 13.22 10.97
CA ALA A 105 17.07 12.03 10.24
C ALA A 105 16.32 10.78 10.72
N GLY A 106 16.04 10.70 12.02
CA GLY A 106 15.21 9.68 12.67
C GLY A 106 13.83 9.54 12.06
N ILE A 107 13.11 10.67 12.00
CA ILE A 107 11.78 10.75 11.43
C ILE A 107 11.80 10.39 9.95
N VAL A 108 12.81 10.82 9.19
CA VAL A 108 12.95 10.48 7.76
C VAL A 108 13.06 8.96 7.57
N TYR A 109 14.01 8.28 8.23
CA TYR A 109 14.20 6.85 7.97
C TYR A 109 13.04 6.00 8.51
N THR A 110 12.46 6.35 9.66
CA THR A 110 11.26 5.66 10.18
C THR A 110 10.05 5.87 9.28
N SER A 111 9.92 7.06 8.67
CA SER A 111 8.96 7.30 7.59
C SER A 111 9.11 6.34 6.44
N ILE A 112 10.37 6.15 6.03
CA ILE A 112 10.73 5.30 4.92
C ILE A 112 10.43 3.85 5.27
N GLU A 113 10.71 3.40 6.49
CA GLU A 113 10.35 2.05 6.97
C GLU A 113 8.84 1.82 6.90
N VAL A 114 8.01 2.78 7.35
CA VAL A 114 6.54 2.68 7.25
C VAL A 114 6.08 2.62 5.78
N ILE A 115 6.65 3.45 4.90
CA ILE A 115 6.32 3.46 3.46
C ILE A 115 6.80 2.18 2.79
N SER A 116 8.00 1.71 3.13
CA SER A 116 8.54 0.44 2.65
C SER A 116 7.62 -0.71 2.99
N GLN A 117 7.19 -0.81 4.24
CA GLN A 117 6.28 -1.87 4.69
C GLN A 117 4.93 -1.80 3.97
N TYR A 118 4.40 -0.60 3.78
CA TYR A 118 3.11 -0.42 3.11
C TYR A 118 3.15 -0.75 1.61
N PHE A 119 4.20 -0.32 0.87
CA PHE A 119 4.27 -0.50 -0.60
C PHE A 119 5.07 -1.73 -1.05
N PHE A 120 6.03 -2.14 -0.24
CA PHE A 120 7.04 -3.17 -0.53
C PHE A 120 7.20 -4.13 0.67
N PRO A 121 6.12 -4.77 1.15
CA PRO A 121 6.22 -5.71 2.27
C PRO A 121 7.16 -6.86 1.90
N ASP A 122 8.13 -7.14 2.77
CA ASP A 122 9.02 -8.28 2.60
C ASP A 122 8.22 -9.58 2.72
N GLY A 123 8.24 -10.42 1.68
CA GLY A 123 7.47 -11.67 1.64
C GLY A 123 7.86 -12.69 2.74
N ASN A 124 8.95 -12.43 3.46
CA ASN A 124 9.44 -13.24 4.58
C ASN A 124 8.93 -12.75 5.96
N GLU A 125 8.38 -11.53 6.05
CA GLU A 125 7.76 -10.95 7.26
C GLU A 125 6.23 -11.02 7.21
N GLN A 126 5.66 -11.99 6.48
CA GLN A 126 4.28 -12.41 6.74
C GLN A 126 4.25 -13.21 8.05
N GLU A 127 4.52 -12.52 9.17
CA GLU A 127 3.81 -12.89 10.39
C GLU A 127 2.34 -12.94 10.01
N LYS A 128 1.70 -14.08 10.26
CA LYS A 128 0.26 -14.27 10.05
C LYS A 128 -0.45 -13.13 10.76
N VAL A 129 -0.83 -12.08 10.01
CA VAL A 129 -1.64 -10.99 10.54
C VAL A 129 -2.84 -11.66 11.19
N ARG A 130 -2.97 -11.48 12.50
CA ARG A 130 -3.96 -12.19 13.29
C ARG A 130 -5.33 -11.92 12.65
N PRO A 131 -6.09 -12.96 12.28
CA PRO A 131 -7.42 -12.74 11.74
C PRO A 131 -8.24 -11.97 12.79
N MET A 132 -8.70 -10.80 12.38
CA MET A 132 -9.47 -9.88 13.21
C MET A 132 -10.96 -10.07 12.94
N THR A 133 -11.76 -10.08 13.99
CA THR A 133 -13.23 -10.09 13.88
C THR A 133 -13.75 -8.68 13.59
N ARG A 134 -15.01 -8.58 13.13
CA ARG A 134 -15.66 -7.28 12.91
C ARG A 134 -15.69 -6.41 14.17
N ILE A 135 -15.92 -7.03 15.33
CA ILE A 135 -16.00 -6.36 16.62
C ILE A 135 -14.63 -5.79 17.00
N GLU A 136 -13.57 -6.62 16.96
CA GLU A 136 -12.20 -6.17 17.21
C GLU A 136 -11.78 -5.04 16.26
N ALA A 137 -12.15 -5.12 14.97
CA ALA A 137 -11.89 -4.06 14.00
C ALA A 137 -12.63 -2.76 14.35
N THR A 138 -13.87 -2.86 14.84
CA THR A 138 -14.67 -1.71 15.27
C THR A 138 -14.05 -1.04 16.49
N ASP A 139 -13.65 -1.81 17.50
CA ASP A 139 -12.98 -1.30 18.70
C ASP A 139 -11.67 -0.58 18.36
N CYS A 140 -10.88 -1.12 17.43
CA CYS A 140 -9.66 -0.48 16.95
C CYS A 140 -9.95 0.85 16.23
N ILE A 141 -10.97 0.88 15.36
CA ILE A 141 -11.38 2.10 14.66
C ILE A 141 -11.85 3.16 15.67
N ASP A 142 -12.61 2.77 16.69
CA ASP A 142 -13.09 3.69 17.73
C ASP A 142 -11.95 4.24 18.59
N ALA A 143 -10.93 3.43 18.88
CA ALA A 143 -9.70 3.89 19.54
C ALA A 143 -8.95 4.93 18.69
N ILE A 144 -8.78 4.65 17.39
CA ILE A 144 -8.14 5.58 16.44
C ILE A 144 -8.93 6.90 16.36
N ARG A 145 -10.25 6.84 16.17
CA ARG A 145 -11.11 8.02 16.07
C ARG A 145 -11.12 8.82 17.36
N THR A 146 -11.16 8.14 18.51
CA THR A 146 -11.06 8.80 19.82
C THR A 146 -9.74 9.53 19.98
N ALA A 147 -8.63 8.92 19.57
CA ALA A 147 -7.31 9.56 19.58
C ALA A 147 -7.29 10.81 18.70
N ILE A 148 -7.76 10.71 17.45
CA ILE A 148 -7.82 11.85 16.52
C ILE A 148 -8.69 12.97 17.10
N ARG A 149 -9.91 12.66 17.56
CA ARG A 149 -10.84 13.65 18.12
C ARG A 149 -10.25 14.39 19.33
N LYS A 150 -9.65 13.66 20.28
CA LYS A 150 -9.03 14.27 21.47
C LYS A 150 -7.85 15.15 21.10
N CYS A 151 -7.02 14.71 20.15
CA CYS A 151 -5.88 15.49 19.70
C CYS A 151 -6.33 16.77 19.00
N THR A 152 -7.26 16.68 18.05
CA THR A 152 -7.79 17.85 17.32
C THR A 152 -8.44 18.86 18.25
N ALA A 153 -9.32 18.43 19.17
CA ALA A 153 -9.99 19.33 20.10
C ALA A 153 -9.01 20.06 21.04
N LYS A 154 -7.86 19.45 21.37
CA LYS A 154 -6.85 20.07 22.23
C LYS A 154 -5.91 21.00 21.48
N THR A 155 -5.73 20.79 20.18
CA THR A 155 -5.03 21.74 19.30
C THR A 155 -5.79 23.07 19.23
N ASP A 156 -7.13 23.03 19.24
CA ASP A 156 -7.99 24.23 19.21
C ASP A 156 -7.99 25.01 20.53
N VAL A 157 -7.66 24.36 21.65
CA VAL A 157 -7.64 24.95 23.01
C VAL A 157 -6.26 25.54 23.37
N ASN A 158 -5.36 25.70 22.39
CA ASN A 158 -4.00 26.22 22.59
C ASN A 158 -3.18 25.48 23.67
N LYS A 159 -3.42 24.16 23.85
CA LYS A 159 -2.51 23.34 24.65
C LYS A 159 -1.20 23.13 23.88
N GLY A 160 -0.07 23.08 24.59
CA GLY A 160 1.24 22.91 23.96
C GLY A 160 1.31 21.63 23.11
N LYS A 161 1.93 21.72 21.93
CA LYS A 161 2.05 20.61 20.97
C LYS A 161 2.64 19.34 21.59
N GLU A 162 3.56 19.49 22.54
CA GLU A 162 4.19 18.37 23.26
C GLU A 162 3.18 17.62 24.14
N TYR A 163 2.33 18.34 24.89
CA TYR A 163 1.29 17.72 25.71
C TYR A 163 0.29 16.91 24.85
N ILE A 164 -0.10 17.48 23.70
CA ILE A 164 -1.01 16.80 22.77
C ILE A 164 -0.32 15.56 22.17
N GLY A 165 0.95 15.66 21.82
CA GLY A 165 1.75 14.56 21.29
C GLY A 165 1.94 13.41 22.28
N GLU A 166 2.20 13.71 23.56
CA GLU A 166 2.32 12.69 24.60
C GLU A 166 0.99 12.00 24.90
N GLU A 167 -0.12 12.74 24.87
CA GLU A 167 -1.43 12.14 24.99
C GLU A 167 -1.78 11.27 23.78
N ALA A 168 -1.46 11.72 22.57
CA ALA A 168 -1.62 10.91 21.36
C ALA A 168 -0.81 9.61 21.47
N TYR A 169 0.42 9.70 21.96
CA TYR A 169 1.28 8.55 22.22
C TYR A 169 0.64 7.57 23.21
N ALA A 170 0.05 8.08 24.30
CA ALA A 170 -0.64 7.25 25.29
C ALA A 170 -1.92 6.60 24.73
N LEU A 171 -2.74 7.37 24.01
CA LEU A 171 -3.99 6.86 23.41
C LEU A 171 -3.75 5.82 22.31
N LEU A 172 -2.59 5.89 21.64
CA LEU A 172 -2.17 4.95 20.59
C LEU A 172 -1.15 3.92 21.08
N ALA A 173 -0.96 3.77 22.39
CA ALA A 173 0.01 2.83 22.96
C ALA A 173 -0.28 1.40 22.47
N ASP A 174 -1.55 0.99 22.56
CA ASP A 174 -2.04 -0.34 22.15
C ASP A 174 -2.20 -0.49 20.64
N MET A 175 -2.04 0.57 19.85
CA MET A 175 -2.12 0.54 18.38
C MET A 175 -0.73 0.34 17.80
N ASP A 176 -0.25 -0.90 17.79
CA ASP A 176 0.96 -1.28 17.08
C ASP A 176 0.73 -1.35 15.55
N LYS A 177 1.83 -1.59 14.83
CA LYS A 177 1.82 -1.72 13.37
C LYS A 177 0.88 -2.85 12.92
N ASP A 178 0.92 -3.98 13.59
CA ASP A 178 0.22 -5.20 13.15
C ASP A 178 -1.29 -5.08 13.35
N LYS A 179 -1.75 -4.40 14.39
CA LYS A 179 -3.16 -4.06 14.58
C LYS A 179 -3.66 -3.08 13.53
N ILE A 180 -2.88 -2.05 13.19
CA ILE A 180 -3.25 -1.10 12.13
C ILE A 180 -3.38 -1.86 10.79
N GLU A 181 -2.45 -2.77 10.51
CA GLU A 181 -2.49 -3.61 9.31
C GLU A 181 -3.67 -4.59 9.34
N ALA A 182 -3.94 -5.24 10.47
CA ALA A 182 -5.06 -6.18 10.63
C ALA A 182 -6.43 -5.50 10.42
N VAL A 183 -6.60 -4.26 10.88
CA VAL A 183 -7.81 -3.47 10.61
C VAL A 183 -7.94 -3.19 9.10
N LYS A 184 -6.86 -2.75 8.46
CA LYS A 184 -6.83 -2.49 7.01
C LYS A 184 -7.16 -3.75 6.21
N GLU A 185 -6.54 -4.87 6.55
CA GLU A 185 -6.79 -6.17 5.93
C GLU A 185 -8.21 -6.65 6.16
N TYR A 186 -8.74 -6.55 7.39
CA TYR A 186 -10.12 -6.93 7.70
C TYR A 186 -11.11 -6.18 6.81
N ILE A 187 -11.06 -4.84 6.82
CA ILE A 187 -11.96 -3.99 6.03
C ILE A 187 -11.85 -4.33 4.54
N THR A 188 -10.62 -4.51 4.05
CA THR A 188 -10.37 -4.79 2.64
C THR A 188 -10.88 -6.17 2.23
N ASN A 189 -10.63 -7.19 3.04
CA ASN A 189 -11.02 -8.58 2.77
C ASN A 189 -12.53 -8.78 2.92
N ALA A 190 -13.14 -8.18 3.93
CA ALA A 190 -14.59 -8.22 4.16
C ALA A 190 -15.37 -7.28 3.22
N ASN A 191 -14.68 -6.34 2.57
CA ASN A 191 -15.30 -5.25 1.81
C ASN A 191 -16.34 -4.48 2.66
N ASP A 192 -16.04 -4.26 3.94
CA ASP A 192 -16.95 -3.64 4.90
C ASP A 192 -17.01 -2.12 4.67
N LYS A 193 -17.98 -1.68 3.86
CA LYS A 193 -18.16 -0.26 3.50
C LYS A 193 -18.46 0.63 4.69
N ASP A 194 -19.12 0.10 5.72
CA ASP A 194 -19.49 0.89 6.90
C ASP A 194 -18.25 1.18 7.75
N LEU A 195 -17.44 0.16 8.04
CA LEU A 195 -16.17 0.35 8.73
C LEU A 195 -15.15 1.13 7.89
N ALA A 196 -15.17 0.98 6.56
CA ALA A 196 -14.35 1.79 5.68
C ALA A 196 -14.69 3.29 5.79
N ARG A 197 -15.99 3.65 5.78
CA ARG A 197 -16.42 5.04 5.99
C ARG A 197 -16.03 5.53 7.39
N LEU A 198 -16.26 4.71 8.41
CA LEU A 198 -15.94 5.03 9.80
C LEU A 198 -14.45 5.32 10.00
N LEU A 199 -13.58 4.46 9.46
CA LEU A 199 -12.13 4.61 9.57
C LEU A 199 -11.63 5.84 8.83
N THR A 200 -12.19 6.16 7.66
CA THR A 200 -11.64 7.18 6.74
C THR A 200 -12.22 8.57 6.91
N GLU A 201 -13.25 8.73 7.75
CA GLU A 201 -13.94 10.00 8.03
C GLU A 201 -12.96 11.13 8.42
N ASP A 202 -12.00 10.82 9.28
CA ASP A 202 -11.03 11.77 9.82
C ASP A 202 -9.66 11.74 9.12
N PHE A 203 -9.59 11.23 7.88
CA PHE A 203 -8.33 11.07 7.13
C PHE A 203 -7.46 12.33 7.10
N ALA A 204 -8.03 13.49 6.76
CA ALA A 204 -7.29 14.75 6.68
C ALA A 204 -6.71 15.17 8.04
N LYS A 205 -7.42 14.88 9.14
CA LYS A 205 -6.96 15.16 10.50
C LYS A 205 -5.82 14.23 10.89
N ALA A 206 -5.89 12.95 10.53
CA ALA A 206 -4.80 11.99 10.76
C ALA A 206 -3.52 12.43 10.02
N VAL A 207 -3.64 12.82 8.75
CA VAL A 207 -2.52 13.37 7.95
C VAL A 207 -1.92 14.59 8.65
N HIS A 208 -2.76 15.56 9.05
CA HIS A 208 -2.29 16.76 9.74
C HIS A 208 -1.58 16.46 11.07
N LEU A 209 -2.16 15.62 11.92
CA LEU A 209 -1.57 15.22 13.20
C LEU A 209 -0.23 14.50 13.04
N SER A 210 -0.08 13.70 11.97
CA SER A 210 1.20 13.05 11.63
C SER A 210 2.34 14.04 11.32
N MET A 211 1.99 15.27 10.94
CA MET A 211 2.94 16.36 10.67
C MET A 211 3.20 17.19 11.92
N VAL A 212 2.14 17.58 12.65
CA VAL A 212 2.24 18.41 13.86
C VAL A 212 3.17 17.80 14.91
N PHE A 213 3.15 16.47 15.01
CA PHE A 213 3.93 15.75 16.01
C PHE A 213 5.41 15.54 15.65
N GLN A 214 5.87 15.95 14.46
CA GLN A 214 7.29 15.80 14.08
C GLN A 214 8.21 16.77 14.83
N ASP A 215 7.70 17.93 15.26
CA ASP A 215 8.51 18.98 15.89
C ASP A 215 8.65 18.80 17.41
N GLY A 216 8.08 17.74 17.99
CA GLY A 216 8.06 17.51 19.44
C GLY A 216 9.18 16.58 19.94
N ASN A 217 9.08 16.19 21.21
CA ASN A 217 9.98 15.21 21.84
C ASN A 217 9.82 13.80 21.22
N THR A 218 10.64 12.84 21.65
CA THR A 218 10.65 11.46 21.10
C THR A 218 9.26 10.80 21.13
N LYS A 219 8.49 10.95 22.20
CA LYS A 219 7.13 10.40 22.31
C LYS A 219 6.18 11.02 21.30
N THR A 220 6.25 12.34 21.17
CA THR A 220 5.47 13.10 20.20
C THR A 220 5.79 12.62 18.78
N GLN A 221 7.06 12.49 18.43
CA GLN A 221 7.47 12.00 17.11
C GLN A 221 6.99 10.58 16.82
N LEU A 222 7.07 9.66 17.82
CA LEU A 222 6.53 8.31 17.69
C LEU A 222 5.01 8.32 17.45
N ALA A 223 4.27 9.20 18.13
CA ALA A 223 2.85 9.39 17.84
C ALA A 223 2.63 9.89 16.41
N GLY A 224 3.49 10.80 15.91
CA GLY A 224 3.47 11.26 14.52
C GLY A 224 3.67 10.14 13.51
N ILE A 225 4.65 9.25 13.75
CA ILE A 225 4.89 8.07 12.91
C ILE A 225 3.71 7.09 12.93
N LYS A 226 3.15 6.79 14.11
CA LYS A 226 1.96 5.94 14.22
C LYS A 226 0.77 6.56 13.48
N MET A 227 0.55 7.87 13.63
CA MET A 227 -0.52 8.59 12.94
C MET A 227 -0.31 8.59 11.42
N PHE A 228 0.94 8.68 10.96
CA PHE A 228 1.26 8.54 9.55
C PHE A 228 0.92 7.14 9.02
N HIS A 229 1.23 6.08 9.77
CA HIS A 229 0.84 4.72 9.39
C HIS A 229 -0.68 4.56 9.30
N ILE A 230 -1.42 5.08 10.30
CA ILE A 230 -2.89 5.13 10.27
C ILE A 230 -3.39 5.87 9.01
N ALA A 231 -2.80 7.01 8.68
CA ALA A 231 -3.17 7.79 7.50
C ALA A 231 -2.92 7.01 6.19
N LEU A 232 -1.81 6.28 6.05
CA LEU A 232 -1.58 5.40 4.89
C LEU A 232 -2.68 4.33 4.78
N SER A 233 -3.03 3.67 5.88
CA SER A 233 -4.09 2.65 5.91
C SER A 233 -5.46 3.24 5.58
N MET A 234 -5.79 4.41 6.10
CA MET A 234 -7.01 5.15 5.75
C MET A 234 -7.04 5.49 4.25
N GLY A 235 -5.94 6.03 3.72
CA GLY A 235 -5.81 6.33 2.29
C GLY A 235 -6.05 5.09 1.42
N TYR A 236 -5.45 3.96 1.80
CA TYR A 236 -5.66 2.67 1.14
C TYR A 236 -7.13 2.26 1.12
N VAL A 237 -7.75 2.20 2.30
CA VAL A 237 -9.16 1.77 2.45
C VAL A 237 -10.08 2.69 1.66
N LYS A 238 -9.87 4.02 1.74
CA LYS A 238 -10.64 5.00 1.00
C LYS A 238 -10.56 4.76 -0.51
N ARG A 239 -9.36 4.52 -1.04
CA ARG A 239 -9.12 4.30 -2.48
C ARG A 239 -9.56 2.93 -2.99
N ASN A 240 -9.57 1.90 -2.16
CA ASN A 240 -9.84 0.53 -2.61
C ASN A 240 -11.25 0.03 -2.30
N ILE A 241 -11.94 0.64 -1.32
CA ILE A 241 -13.27 0.21 -0.84
C ILE A 241 -14.33 1.29 -1.10
N LEU A 242 -13.99 2.57 -0.90
CA LEU A 242 -14.94 3.68 -1.04
C LEU A 242 -14.89 4.38 -2.40
N HIS A 243 -13.98 3.99 -3.29
CA HIS A 243 -13.82 4.61 -4.61
C HIS A 243 -15.07 4.44 -5.51
N GLU A 244 -15.95 3.48 -5.22
CA GLU A 244 -17.23 3.34 -5.94
C GLU A 244 -18.19 4.51 -5.70
N ASP A 245 -18.12 5.21 -4.56
CA ASP A 245 -19.08 6.27 -4.22
C ASP A 245 -18.70 7.65 -4.80
N ALA A 246 -17.48 7.79 -5.36
CA ALA A 246 -16.95 9.07 -5.85
C ALA A 246 -17.03 9.25 -7.38
N THR A 247 -17.31 8.19 -8.13
CA THR A 247 -17.34 8.21 -9.61
C THR A 247 -18.76 8.21 -10.15
N GLU A 248 -19.60 9.16 -9.71
CA GLU A 248 -20.44 9.87 -10.66
C GLU A 248 -19.67 11.14 -11.07
N SER A 249 -19.20 11.14 -12.31
CA SER A 249 -18.55 12.24 -13.03
C SER A 249 -17.03 12.12 -13.25
N GLU A 250 -16.72 12.12 -14.55
CA GLU A 250 -15.44 12.33 -15.25
C GLU A 250 -14.44 11.17 -15.39
N VAL A 251 -14.62 10.47 -16.51
CA VAL A 251 -13.64 9.67 -17.24
C VAL A 251 -12.43 10.52 -17.67
N LYS A 252 -11.20 10.04 -17.40
CA LYS A 252 -10.07 10.02 -18.36
C LYS A 252 -8.85 9.21 -17.84
N THR A 253 -8.47 8.24 -18.67
CA THR A 253 -7.25 7.39 -18.78
C THR A 253 -5.93 8.12 -18.47
N ILE A 254 -4.82 7.49 -18.01
CA ILE A 254 -4.00 6.36 -18.57
C ILE A 254 -3.08 5.79 -17.44
N PRO A 255 -2.76 4.47 -17.36
CA PRO A 255 -1.65 3.97 -16.53
C PRO A 255 -0.43 3.47 -17.35
N THR A 256 0.76 3.77 -16.82
CA THR A 256 2.10 3.41 -17.30
C THR A 256 2.76 2.47 -16.26
N PRO A 257 3.65 1.53 -16.67
CA PRO A 257 3.80 0.21 -16.04
C PRO A 257 4.91 0.14 -14.97
N MET A 258 4.74 -0.73 -13.97
CA MET A 258 5.76 -1.04 -12.96
C MET A 258 5.98 -2.56 -12.83
N ALA A 259 7.26 -2.93 -12.89
CA ALA A 259 7.86 -4.26 -12.66
C ALA A 259 7.69 -4.71 -11.19
N GLY A 260 7.65 -6.00 -10.79
CA GLY A 260 7.98 -7.25 -11.45
C GLY A 260 9.10 -7.97 -10.68
N PHE A 261 8.78 -8.70 -9.61
CA PHE A 261 9.74 -9.61 -8.94
C PHE A 261 9.33 -11.08 -9.09
N THR A 262 10.35 -11.93 -9.18
CA THR A 262 10.36 -13.37 -9.44
C THR A 262 10.56 -14.15 -8.15
N ALA A 263 9.95 -15.33 -8.04
CA ALA A 263 10.39 -16.36 -7.09
C ALA A 263 10.57 -17.68 -7.84
N THR A 264 11.83 -18.11 -7.96
CA THR A 264 12.24 -19.49 -8.16
C THR A 264 12.21 -20.18 -6.79
N ASP A 265 11.54 -21.33 -6.65
CA ASP A 265 12.29 -22.58 -6.71
C ASP A 265 11.43 -23.85 -6.85
N THR A 266 12.10 -24.81 -7.44
CA THR A 266 11.79 -26.17 -7.89
C THR A 266 10.93 -27.07 -6.98
N VAL A 267 9.87 -27.70 -7.55
CA VAL A 267 9.77 -29.13 -7.95
C VAL A 267 8.33 -29.39 -8.47
N GLN A 268 8.24 -29.77 -9.75
CA GLN A 268 7.09 -30.33 -10.50
C GLN A 268 5.66 -29.94 -10.07
N GLY A 269 5.16 -28.85 -10.67
CA GLY A 269 3.75 -28.41 -10.63
C GLY A 269 3.56 -26.96 -10.18
N GLY A 270 4.42 -26.04 -10.67
CA GLY A 270 4.49 -24.66 -10.20
C GLY A 270 3.28 -23.80 -10.57
N ALA A 271 2.90 -22.89 -9.68
CA ALA A 271 1.91 -21.84 -9.96
C ALA A 271 2.49 -20.84 -10.99
N PHE A 272 1.65 -20.36 -11.90
CA PHE A 272 2.09 -19.42 -12.95
C PHE A 272 2.41 -18.04 -12.38
N SER A 273 3.44 -17.40 -12.94
CA SER A 273 3.85 -16.06 -12.53
C SER A 273 2.89 -14.99 -13.07
N THR A 274 2.38 -14.13 -12.18
CA THR A 274 1.39 -13.10 -12.55
C THR A 274 2.08 -11.76 -12.87
N THR A 275 1.47 -10.95 -13.74
CA THR A 275 1.89 -9.57 -14.06
C THR A 275 1.33 -8.55 -13.06
N ALA A 276 0.30 -8.93 -12.31
CA ALA A 276 -0.35 -8.14 -11.26
C ALA A 276 -1.05 -9.07 -10.25
N GLN A 277 -1.54 -8.52 -9.13
CA GLN A 277 -2.42 -9.27 -8.23
C GLN A 277 -3.72 -9.60 -8.98
N VAL A 278 -3.97 -10.88 -9.19
CA VAL A 278 -5.21 -11.33 -9.83
C VAL A 278 -6.30 -11.25 -8.78
N PRO A 279 -7.40 -10.49 -8.98
CA PRO A 279 -8.47 -10.39 -7.99
C PRO A 279 -9.38 -11.64 -8.09
N VAL A 280 -8.79 -12.81 -7.84
CA VAL A 280 -9.40 -14.13 -8.10
C VAL A 280 -10.68 -14.33 -7.28
N LEU A 281 -10.72 -13.85 -6.04
CA LEU A 281 -11.92 -13.95 -5.21
C LEU A 281 -13.06 -13.06 -5.72
N ARG A 282 -12.75 -11.87 -6.24
CA ARG A 282 -13.75 -11.01 -6.89
C ARG A 282 -14.27 -11.65 -8.18
N LEU A 283 -13.36 -12.25 -8.96
CA LEU A 283 -13.73 -13.04 -10.14
C LEU A 283 -14.62 -14.22 -9.76
N TYR A 284 -14.29 -14.95 -8.69
CA TYR A 284 -15.12 -16.05 -8.19
C TYR A 284 -16.53 -15.57 -7.83
N GLN A 285 -16.65 -14.54 -6.98
CA GLN A 285 -17.93 -13.97 -6.58
C GLN A 285 -18.75 -13.48 -7.78
N PHE A 286 -18.11 -12.83 -8.75
CA PHE A 286 -18.76 -12.42 -9.98
C PHE A 286 -19.29 -13.62 -10.79
N LEU A 287 -18.49 -14.67 -10.96
CA LEU A 287 -18.92 -15.84 -11.73
C LEU A 287 -20.04 -16.62 -11.04
N THR A 288 -20.06 -16.66 -9.70
CA THR A 288 -21.11 -17.33 -8.94
C THR A 288 -22.40 -16.52 -8.81
N THR A 289 -22.38 -15.21 -9.10
CA THR A 289 -23.56 -14.33 -8.99
C THR A 289 -24.06 -13.81 -10.34
N PHE A 290 -23.23 -13.77 -11.37
CA PHE A 290 -23.62 -13.28 -12.68
C PHE A 290 -24.58 -14.26 -13.35
N THR A 291 -25.86 -13.88 -13.41
CA THR A 291 -26.89 -14.67 -14.09
C THR A 291 -26.76 -14.57 -15.60
N VAL A 292 -26.69 -15.71 -16.28
CA VAL A 292 -26.65 -15.78 -17.74
C VAL A 292 -27.97 -15.31 -18.34
N GLN A 293 -27.90 -14.40 -19.32
CA GLN A 293 -29.06 -13.71 -19.88
C GLN A 293 -29.64 -14.40 -21.12
N SER A 294 -28.85 -15.25 -21.80
CA SER A 294 -29.26 -15.93 -23.02
C SER A 294 -28.72 -17.36 -23.16
N GLY A 295 -29.36 -18.17 -24.00
CA GLY A 295 -28.95 -19.55 -24.29
C GLY A 295 -29.51 -20.60 -23.32
N PRO A 296 -29.05 -21.86 -23.42
CA PRO A 296 -29.56 -22.99 -22.62
C PRO A 296 -29.29 -22.87 -21.12
N ASP A 297 -28.30 -22.05 -20.73
CA ASP A 297 -27.94 -21.79 -19.33
C ASP A 297 -28.60 -20.52 -18.77
N LYS A 298 -29.59 -19.95 -19.47
CA LYS A 298 -30.28 -18.74 -19.01
C LYS A 298 -30.84 -18.92 -17.60
N GLY A 299 -30.61 -17.94 -16.74
CA GLY A 299 -31.06 -17.95 -15.34
C GLY A 299 -30.09 -18.63 -14.36
N LYS A 300 -29.04 -19.30 -14.85
CA LYS A 300 -28.01 -19.91 -14.00
C LYS A 300 -26.80 -18.98 -13.81
N PRO A 301 -26.06 -19.09 -12.68
CA PRO A 301 -24.78 -18.43 -12.53
C PRO A 301 -23.74 -18.99 -13.50
N VAL A 302 -22.69 -18.22 -13.79
CA VAL A 302 -21.60 -18.65 -14.69
C VAL A 302 -20.79 -19.79 -14.10
N LEU A 303 -20.62 -19.84 -12.79
CA LEU A 303 -19.96 -20.90 -12.03
C LEU A 303 -20.87 -21.34 -10.89
N ASP A 304 -21.03 -22.65 -10.70
CA ASP A 304 -21.76 -23.18 -9.55
C ASP A 304 -20.87 -23.14 -8.29
N GLY A 305 -21.08 -22.12 -7.46
CA GLY A 305 -20.34 -21.92 -6.21
C GLY A 305 -20.66 -22.95 -5.12
N ASN A 306 -21.72 -23.75 -5.26
CA ASN A 306 -21.99 -24.87 -4.35
C ASN A 306 -21.14 -26.09 -4.70
N ALA A 307 -20.82 -26.26 -5.99
CA ALA A 307 -20.01 -27.37 -6.49
C ALA A 307 -18.50 -27.05 -6.49
N VAL A 308 -18.12 -25.76 -6.58
CA VAL A 308 -16.73 -25.32 -6.67
C VAL A 308 -16.45 -24.30 -5.56
N PRO A 309 -15.82 -24.70 -4.44
CA PRO A 309 -15.43 -23.77 -3.38
C PRO A 309 -14.44 -22.70 -3.86
N ASP A 310 -14.44 -21.54 -3.19
CA ASP A 310 -13.55 -20.41 -3.49
C ASP A 310 -12.07 -20.78 -3.48
N LYS A 311 -11.62 -21.56 -2.49
CA LYS A 311 -10.23 -22.06 -2.37
C LYS A 311 -9.82 -22.91 -3.55
N ASP A 312 -10.72 -23.75 -4.06
CA ASP A 312 -10.45 -24.62 -5.20
C ASP A 312 -10.44 -23.83 -6.50
N PHE A 313 -11.32 -22.84 -6.64
CA PHE A 313 -11.27 -21.91 -7.77
C PHE A 313 -9.99 -21.06 -7.79
N ILE A 314 -9.54 -20.57 -6.62
CA ILE A 314 -8.26 -19.85 -6.50
C ILE A 314 -7.10 -20.73 -6.93
N ARG A 315 -7.05 -21.98 -6.44
CA ARG A 315 -6.03 -22.95 -6.85
C ARG A 315 -6.07 -23.22 -8.35
N ALA A 316 -7.27 -23.37 -8.92
CA ALA A 316 -7.47 -23.59 -10.36
C ALA A 316 -6.89 -22.44 -11.20
N VAL A 317 -7.16 -21.19 -10.82
CA VAL A 317 -6.61 -20.02 -11.49
C VAL A 317 -5.09 -19.95 -11.34
N MET A 318 -4.55 -20.14 -10.15
CA MET A 318 -3.08 -20.00 -9.95
C MET A 318 -2.28 -21.11 -10.65
N ARG A 319 -2.86 -22.30 -10.83
CA ARG A 319 -2.20 -23.46 -11.46
C ARG A 319 -2.60 -23.68 -12.92
N ALA A 320 -3.46 -22.82 -13.47
CA ALA A 320 -4.11 -23.03 -14.77
C ALA A 320 -4.75 -24.43 -14.91
N ASP A 321 -5.30 -24.97 -13.82
CA ASP A 321 -5.99 -26.25 -13.81
C ASP A 321 -7.48 -26.01 -13.53
N TYR A 322 -8.25 -25.89 -14.61
CA TYR A 322 -9.68 -25.61 -14.54
C TYR A 322 -10.53 -26.87 -14.63
N SER A 323 -9.96 -28.07 -14.53
CA SER A 323 -10.68 -29.34 -14.70
C SER A 323 -11.99 -29.41 -13.89
N THR A 324 -11.93 -29.07 -12.60
CA THR A 324 -13.09 -29.07 -11.69
C THR A 324 -14.04 -27.89 -11.95
N ALA A 325 -13.49 -26.68 -12.10
CA ALA A 325 -14.28 -25.48 -12.35
C ALA A 325 -15.02 -25.53 -13.69
N TYR A 326 -14.42 -26.17 -14.70
CA TYR A 326 -14.94 -26.22 -16.06
C TYR A 326 -16.13 -27.18 -16.22
N GLN A 327 -16.20 -28.23 -15.40
CA GLN A 327 -17.35 -29.13 -15.35
C GLN A 327 -18.59 -28.45 -14.78
N ASN A 328 -18.41 -27.48 -13.88
CA ASN A 328 -19.46 -26.82 -13.12
C ASN A 328 -19.68 -25.36 -13.52
N CYS A 329 -19.47 -25.03 -14.80
CA CYS A 329 -19.58 -23.66 -15.30
C CYS A 329 -20.21 -23.57 -16.69
N VAL A 330 -20.56 -22.34 -17.09
CA VAL A 330 -20.98 -22.00 -18.44
C VAL A 330 -19.74 -21.93 -19.34
N LYS A 331 -19.49 -23.02 -20.05
CA LYS A 331 -18.27 -23.29 -20.84
C LYS A 331 -17.80 -22.13 -21.70
N GLY A 332 -18.69 -21.48 -22.46
CA GLY A 332 -18.33 -20.37 -23.35
C GLY A 332 -17.83 -19.14 -22.59
N LYS A 333 -18.48 -18.81 -21.47
CA LYS A 333 -18.09 -17.69 -20.61
C LYS A 333 -16.80 -17.98 -19.85
N MET A 334 -16.62 -19.22 -19.37
CA MET A 334 -15.36 -19.62 -18.73
C MET A 334 -14.17 -19.63 -19.70
N ARG A 335 -14.36 -20.06 -20.96
CA ARG A 335 -13.32 -19.93 -22.00
C ARG A 335 -12.93 -18.47 -22.24
N CYS A 336 -13.90 -17.55 -22.25
CA CYS A 336 -13.65 -16.11 -22.33
C CYS A 336 -12.83 -15.62 -21.13
N VAL A 337 -13.23 -15.98 -19.91
CA VAL A 337 -12.50 -15.64 -18.68
C VAL A 337 -11.06 -16.12 -18.76
N ILE A 338 -10.83 -17.41 -18.99
CA ILE A 338 -9.47 -17.99 -19.09
C ILE A 338 -8.64 -17.26 -20.14
N THR A 339 -9.22 -16.97 -21.32
CA THR A 339 -8.50 -16.32 -22.42
C THR A 339 -8.12 -14.89 -22.10
N GLN A 340 -9.05 -14.11 -21.54
CA GLN A 340 -8.82 -12.70 -21.21
C GLN A 340 -7.91 -12.56 -20.00
N LEU A 341 -8.15 -13.36 -18.96
CA LEU A 341 -7.34 -13.43 -17.75
C LEU A 341 -5.89 -13.80 -18.08
N SER A 342 -5.67 -14.83 -18.92
CA SER A 342 -4.31 -15.26 -19.27
C SER A 342 -3.51 -14.10 -19.87
N LYS A 343 -4.09 -13.38 -20.84
CA LYS A 343 -3.44 -12.25 -21.54
C LYS A 343 -3.18 -11.05 -20.64
N ALA A 344 -4.09 -10.78 -19.71
CA ALA A 344 -4.06 -9.59 -18.89
C ALA A 344 -3.17 -9.74 -17.64
N TYR A 345 -3.16 -10.93 -17.04
CA TYR A 345 -2.67 -11.13 -15.67
C TYR A 345 -1.50 -12.11 -15.52
N PHE A 346 -1.09 -12.83 -16.56
CA PHE A 346 -0.01 -13.81 -16.48
C PHE A 346 1.16 -13.45 -17.40
N LYS A 347 2.40 -13.53 -16.89
CA LYS A 347 3.61 -13.22 -17.68
C LYS A 347 3.77 -14.27 -18.78
N GLU A 348 3.68 -15.53 -18.40
CA GLU A 348 3.73 -16.69 -19.30
C GLU A 348 2.34 -16.99 -19.91
N TRP A 349 1.61 -15.96 -20.37
CA TRP A 349 0.21 -16.11 -20.77
C TRP A 349 -0.04 -17.19 -21.84
N LYS A 350 0.96 -17.49 -22.68
CA LYS A 350 0.89 -18.57 -23.68
C LYS A 350 0.96 -19.95 -23.04
N GLU A 351 1.86 -20.14 -22.08
CA GLU A 351 2.04 -21.40 -21.35
C GLU A 351 0.87 -21.63 -20.40
N TYR A 352 0.45 -20.59 -19.67
CA TYR A 352 -0.77 -20.57 -18.87
C TYR A 352 -1.98 -21.04 -19.69
N ARG A 353 -2.16 -20.45 -20.87
CA ARG A 353 -3.28 -20.78 -21.76
C ARG A 353 -3.21 -22.22 -22.25
N THR A 354 -2.00 -22.71 -22.51
CA THR A 354 -1.79 -24.09 -22.97
C THR A 354 -2.11 -25.09 -21.85
N ALA A 355 -1.65 -24.82 -20.63
CA ALA A 355 -1.98 -25.61 -19.45
C ALA A 355 -3.49 -25.57 -19.13
N ALA A 356 -4.09 -24.39 -19.14
CA ALA A 356 -5.53 -24.21 -18.95
C ALA A 356 -6.34 -24.98 -20.00
N ALA A 357 -5.98 -24.86 -21.28
CA ALA A 357 -6.65 -25.59 -22.35
C ALA A 357 -6.53 -27.11 -22.16
N ARG A 358 -5.33 -27.60 -21.82
CA ARG A 358 -5.08 -29.03 -21.56
C ARG A 358 -5.91 -29.54 -20.37
N SER A 359 -6.01 -28.78 -19.29
CA SER A 359 -6.78 -29.15 -18.08
C SER A 359 -8.27 -29.39 -18.35
N ILE A 360 -8.80 -28.81 -19.42
CA ILE A 360 -10.22 -28.90 -19.81
C ILE A 360 -10.42 -29.65 -21.13
N GLY A 361 -9.39 -30.36 -21.62
CA GLY A 361 -9.46 -31.20 -22.82
C GLY A 361 -9.53 -30.42 -24.15
N LEU A 362 -8.96 -29.21 -24.22
CA LEU A 362 -8.94 -28.36 -25.42
C LEU A 362 -7.51 -28.04 -25.87
N THR A 363 -7.38 -27.57 -27.11
CA THR A 363 -6.16 -26.89 -27.59
C THR A 363 -6.21 -25.39 -27.28
N ALA A 364 -5.06 -24.73 -27.18
CA ALA A 364 -5.00 -23.28 -26.92
C ALA A 364 -5.73 -22.44 -27.99
N GLU A 365 -5.77 -22.92 -29.23
CA GLU A 365 -6.53 -22.31 -30.35
C GLU A 365 -8.03 -22.48 -30.17
N SER A 366 -8.47 -23.68 -29.75
CA SER A 366 -9.87 -23.99 -29.49
C SER A 366 -10.42 -23.25 -28.26
N LEU A 367 -9.55 -23.01 -27.27
CA LEU A 367 -9.87 -22.22 -26.09
C LEU A 367 -10.22 -20.77 -26.45
N ALA A 368 -9.58 -20.19 -27.48
CA ALA A 368 -9.88 -18.84 -27.96
C ALA A 368 -11.17 -18.75 -28.80
N LYS A 369 -11.79 -19.89 -29.16
CA LYS A 369 -13.05 -19.95 -29.90
C LYS A 369 -14.22 -20.00 -28.91
N TYR A 370 -14.73 -18.83 -28.57
CA TYR A 370 -15.93 -18.65 -27.75
C TYR A 370 -16.79 -17.51 -28.27
N ASN A 371 -18.10 -17.60 -28.05
CA ASN A 371 -19.04 -16.50 -28.25
C ASN A 371 -19.66 -16.14 -26.90
N VAL A 372 -19.58 -14.87 -26.53
CA VAL A 372 -20.10 -14.37 -25.26
C VAL A 372 -20.79 -13.03 -25.47
N GLU A 373 -21.80 -12.78 -24.63
CA GLU A 373 -22.61 -11.58 -24.68
C GLU A 373 -21.77 -10.33 -24.36
N LYS A 374 -21.97 -9.23 -25.11
CA LYS A 374 -21.30 -7.94 -24.86
C LYS A 374 -21.43 -7.45 -23.40
N PRO A 375 -22.60 -7.54 -22.75
CA PRO A 375 -22.75 -7.18 -21.33
C PRO A 375 -21.83 -7.96 -20.40
N PHE A 376 -21.63 -9.26 -20.64
CA PHE A 376 -20.73 -10.08 -19.84
C PHE A 376 -19.27 -9.63 -19.98
N ILE A 377 -18.81 -9.35 -21.21
CA ILE A 377 -17.45 -8.82 -21.43
C ILE A 377 -17.30 -7.45 -20.74
N SER A 378 -18.30 -6.56 -20.85
CA SER A 378 -18.25 -5.24 -20.21
C SER A 378 -18.06 -5.34 -18.70
N ARG A 379 -18.92 -6.14 -18.03
CA ARG A 379 -18.83 -6.36 -16.59
C ARG A 379 -17.54 -7.07 -16.19
N LEU A 380 -17.06 -8.01 -17.02
CA LEU A 380 -15.78 -8.67 -16.78
C LEU A 380 -14.60 -7.69 -16.87
N LYS A 381 -14.62 -6.72 -17.79
CA LYS A 381 -13.61 -5.66 -17.90
C LYS A 381 -13.69 -4.65 -16.75
N GLU A 382 -14.89 -4.31 -16.29
CA GLU A 382 -15.09 -3.49 -15.09
C GLU A 382 -14.47 -4.16 -13.86
N LEU A 383 -14.68 -5.48 -13.71
CA LEU A 383 -14.14 -6.26 -12.60
C LEU A 383 -12.62 -6.46 -12.70
N LEU A 384 -12.12 -6.66 -13.93
CA LEU A 384 -10.74 -6.99 -14.24
C LEU A 384 -10.16 -5.96 -15.20
N PRO A 385 -9.75 -4.78 -14.69
CA PRO A 385 -9.39 -3.63 -15.53
C PRO A 385 -8.15 -3.83 -16.41
N MET A 386 -7.37 -4.91 -16.19
CA MET A 386 -6.26 -5.25 -17.08
C MET A 386 -6.70 -5.97 -18.37
N ILE A 387 -7.98 -6.39 -18.46
CA ILE A 387 -8.56 -6.95 -19.68
C ILE A 387 -8.86 -5.80 -20.65
N LYS A 388 -8.15 -5.77 -21.78
CA LYS A 388 -8.29 -4.73 -22.81
C LYS A 388 -9.49 -4.91 -23.71
#